data_AF-A0A556R9W7-F1
#
_entry.id   AF-A0A556R9W7-F1
#
_cell.length_a   1.000
_cell.length_b   1.000
_cell.length_c   1.000
_cell.angle_alpha   90.00
_cell.angle_beta   90.00
_cell.angle_gamma   90.00
#
_symmetry.space_group_name_H-M   'P 1'
#
loop_
_entity.id
_entity.type
_entity.pdbx_description
1 polymer ?
#
loop_
_entity_poly.entity_id
_entity_poly.type
_entity_poly.pdbx_seq_one_letter_code
_entity_poly.pdbx_strand_id
1 'polypeptide(L)'
;MPTRRSRWQTSHRRDRLPHDWQQIRAAVRARANGRCQAKQHANGCNGIGTDCDHIIPGDDNSLDNLQWLSSACHKAKTARETAARNAWYRETRLHPVEKNPGSIPPGVGGTSPGAAG
;
A
#
# COMPACT_ATOMS: atom_id res chain seq x y z
N MET A 1 36.74 6.72 -0.14
CA MET A 1 35.64 6.42 -1.09
C MET A 1 34.44 5.93 -0.30
N PRO A 2 33.40 6.73 -0.01
CA PRO A 2 32.25 6.22 0.76
C PRO A 2 31.33 5.43 -0.17
N THR A 3 31.05 4.18 0.21
CA THR A 3 30.16 3.29 -0.54
C THR A 3 28.72 3.75 -0.35
N ARG A 4 28.00 3.92 -1.47
CA ARG A 4 26.60 4.34 -1.51
C ARG A 4 25.74 3.19 -0.99
N ARG A 5 25.44 3.16 0.32
CA ARG A 5 24.54 2.18 0.91
C ARG A 5 23.12 2.40 0.38
N SER A 6 22.62 1.41 -0.35
CA SER A 6 21.25 1.33 -0.89
C SER A 6 20.23 1.45 0.25
N ARG A 7 19.50 2.57 0.31
CA ARG A 7 18.44 2.86 1.31
C ARG A 7 17.15 2.04 1.12
N TRP A 8 17.23 0.86 0.52
CA TRP A 8 16.07 0.04 0.15
C TRP A 8 15.75 -1.09 1.16
N GLN A 9 16.53 -1.25 2.23
CA GLN A 9 16.44 -2.41 3.14
C GLN A 9 16.00 -2.13 4.59
N THR A 10 15.56 -0.92 4.95
CA THR A 10 15.10 -0.64 6.32
C THR A 10 13.58 -0.57 6.42
N SER A 11 12.89 -1.60 5.92
CA SER A 11 11.50 -1.86 6.28
C SER A 11 11.47 -2.47 7.68
N HIS A 12 11.78 -1.70 8.72
CA HIS A 12 11.68 -2.12 10.13
C HIS A 12 10.24 -2.45 10.57
N ARG A 13 9.27 -2.60 9.65
CA ARG A 13 7.88 -2.97 9.96
C ARG A 13 7.78 -4.34 10.64
N ARG A 14 8.70 -5.26 10.34
CA ARG A 14 8.73 -6.59 10.99
C ARG A 14 9.43 -6.58 12.36
N ASP A 15 10.38 -5.68 12.57
CA ASP A 15 11.14 -5.57 13.83
C ASP A 15 10.43 -4.76 14.93
N ARG A 16 9.39 -4.00 14.60
CA ARG A 16 8.61 -3.21 15.58
C ARG A 16 7.41 -3.95 16.15
N LEU A 17 7.25 -5.23 15.87
CA LEU A 17 6.22 -6.02 16.54
C LEU A 17 6.67 -6.21 17.99
N PRO A 18 5.93 -5.68 18.98
CA PRO A 18 6.23 -5.94 20.38
C PRO A 18 6.25 -7.46 20.59
N HIS A 19 7.08 -7.94 21.52
CA HIS A 19 7.12 -9.35 21.90
C HIS A 19 5.71 -9.89 22.24
N ASP A 20 4.81 -8.99 22.64
CA ASP A 20 3.43 -9.24 23.05
C ASP A 20 2.42 -9.35 21.91
N TRP A 21 2.83 -9.31 20.63
CA TRP A 21 1.89 -9.39 19.50
C TRP A 21 1.04 -10.66 19.52
N GLN A 22 1.60 -11.80 19.94
CA GLN A 22 0.83 -13.03 20.10
C GLN A 22 -0.23 -12.91 21.21
N GLN A 23 0.09 -12.21 22.30
CA GLN A 23 -0.83 -11.96 23.41
C GLN A 23 -1.97 -11.02 22.97
N ILE A 24 -1.62 -9.94 22.26
CA ILE A 24 -2.59 -9.01 21.66
C ILE A 24 -3.50 -9.77 20.70
N ARG A 25 -2.96 -10.60 19.81
CA ARG A 25 -3.72 -11.42 18.87
C ARG A 25 -4.66 -12.40 19.58
N ALA A 26 -4.21 -13.02 20.67
CA ALA A 26 -5.04 -13.89 21.50
C ALA A 26 -6.17 -13.13 22.19
N ALA A 27 -5.90 -11.93 22.72
CA ALA A 27 -6.90 -11.06 23.34
C ALA A 27 -7.95 -10.58 22.32
N VAL A 28 -7.55 -10.18 21.11
CA VAL A 28 -8.48 -9.80 20.02
C VAL A 28 -9.34 -10.99 19.60
N ARG A 29 -8.73 -12.18 19.46
CA ARG A 29 -9.46 -13.42 19.16
C ARG A 29 -10.48 -13.75 20.26
N ALA A 30 -10.09 -13.63 21.52
CA ALA A 30 -10.97 -13.89 22.67
C ALA A 30 -12.12 -12.89 22.71
N ARG A 31 -11.86 -11.59 22.53
CA ARG A 31 -12.89 -10.54 22.41
C ARG A 31 -13.89 -10.84 21.29
N ALA A 32 -13.41 -11.36 20.17
CA ALA A 32 -14.24 -11.69 19.02
C ALA A 32 -14.93 -13.06 19.13
N ASN A 33 -14.69 -13.85 20.19
CA ASN A 33 -15.07 -15.26 20.28
C ASN A 33 -14.64 -16.08 19.04
N GLY A 34 -13.54 -15.70 18.40
CA GLY A 34 -13.07 -16.27 17.14
C GLY A 34 -13.97 -16.00 15.92
N ARG A 35 -14.99 -15.15 16.04
CA ARG A 35 -15.92 -14.81 14.96
C ARG A 35 -15.43 -13.62 14.17
N CYS A 36 -15.78 -13.58 12.89
CA CYS A 36 -15.47 -12.47 12.02
C CYS A 36 -16.31 -11.24 12.42
N GLN A 37 -15.64 -10.12 12.72
CA GLN A 37 -16.26 -8.85 13.12
C GLN A 37 -16.43 -7.86 11.95
N ALA A 38 -16.28 -8.33 10.70
CA ALA A 38 -16.42 -7.48 9.53
C ALA A 38 -17.82 -6.83 9.50
N LYS A 39 -17.89 -5.49 9.34
CA LYS A 39 -19.16 -4.79 9.08
C LYS A 39 -19.84 -5.28 7.78
N GLN A 40 -19.04 -5.66 6.80
CA GLN A 40 -19.49 -6.19 5.52
C GLN A 40 -18.74 -7.48 5.23
N HIS A 41 -19.47 -8.60 5.23
CA HIS A 41 -18.89 -9.90 4.94
C HIS A 41 -18.68 -10.09 3.44
N ALA A 42 -17.51 -10.60 3.07
CA ALA A 42 -17.22 -10.99 1.69
C ALA A 42 -17.90 -12.32 1.33
N ASN A 43 -18.15 -12.54 0.04
CA ASN A 43 -18.62 -13.82 -0.45
C ASN A 43 -17.57 -14.91 -0.13
N GLY A 44 -17.95 -15.94 0.62
CA GLY A 44 -17.03 -16.94 1.17
C GLY A 44 -16.59 -16.71 2.62
N CYS A 45 -17.18 -15.75 3.34
CA CYS A 45 -17.02 -15.66 4.79
C CYS A 45 -17.77 -16.79 5.48
N ASN A 46 -17.05 -17.67 6.18
CA ASN A 46 -17.61 -18.75 7.00
C ASN A 46 -18.02 -18.29 8.42
N GLY A 47 -18.00 -16.99 8.70
CA GLY A 47 -18.29 -16.41 10.01
C GLY A 47 -17.16 -16.55 11.04
N ILE A 48 -16.08 -17.27 10.72
CA ILE A 48 -14.93 -17.47 11.60
C ILE A 48 -13.80 -16.54 11.17
N GLY A 49 -13.27 -15.78 12.12
CA GLY A 49 -12.09 -14.96 11.89
C GLY A 49 -10.81 -15.77 12.05
N THR A 50 -9.81 -15.45 11.24
CA THR A 50 -8.49 -16.09 11.22
C THR A 50 -7.36 -15.09 11.45
N ASP A 51 -7.61 -13.82 11.15
CA ASP A 51 -6.59 -12.80 11.07
C ASP A 51 -6.96 -11.55 11.86
N CYS A 52 -5.92 -10.89 12.40
CA CYS A 52 -6.05 -9.67 13.17
C CYS A 52 -5.66 -8.50 12.27
N ASP A 53 -6.61 -7.59 12.04
CA ASP A 53 -6.46 -6.48 11.12
C ASP A 53 -6.78 -5.15 11.82
N HIS A 54 -6.20 -4.05 11.34
CA HIS A 54 -6.44 -2.73 11.90
C HIS A 54 -7.75 -2.12 11.37
N ILE A 55 -8.60 -1.65 12.27
CA ILE A 55 -9.85 -0.94 11.95
C ILE A 55 -9.51 0.38 11.26
N ILE A 56 -8.61 1.17 11.85
CA ILE A 56 -8.05 2.40 11.29
C ILE A 56 -6.62 2.08 10.83
N PRO A 57 -6.30 2.27 9.54
CA PRO A 57 -4.96 2.03 9.04
C PRO A 57 -3.95 2.98 9.69
N GLY A 58 -2.85 2.44 10.21
CA GLY A 58 -1.82 3.19 10.93
C GLY A 58 -0.81 2.27 11.60
N ASP A 59 -0.01 2.82 12.50
CA ASP A 59 0.93 2.07 13.36
C ASP A 59 0.35 1.83 14.77
N ASP A 60 -0.94 2.17 14.98
CA ASP A 60 -1.61 1.97 16.26
C ASP A 60 -2.05 0.51 16.42
N ASN A 61 -1.32 -0.21 17.28
CA ASN A 61 -1.55 -1.62 17.58
C ASN A 61 -2.38 -1.83 18.85
N SER A 62 -3.18 -0.82 19.25
CA SER A 62 -4.04 -0.90 20.43
C SER A 62 -5.16 -1.91 20.21
N LEU A 63 -5.57 -2.62 21.26
CA LEU A 63 -6.64 -3.63 21.19
C LEU A 63 -7.97 -3.08 20.64
N ASP A 64 -8.23 -1.80 20.87
CA ASP A 64 -9.42 -1.09 20.37
C ASP A 64 -9.37 -0.83 18.87
N ASN A 65 -8.18 -0.65 18.30
CA ASN A 65 -7.97 -0.44 16.87
C ASN A 65 -7.83 -1.76 16.10
N LEU A 66 -7.88 -2.91 16.77
CA LEU A 66 -7.75 -4.22 16.15
C LEU A 66 -9.10 -4.94 16.06
N GLN A 67 -9.32 -5.60 14.93
CA GLN A 67 -10.51 -6.41 14.66
C GLN A 67 -10.13 -7.82 14.20
N TRP A 68 -10.98 -8.79 14.53
CA TRP A 68 -10.81 -10.17 14.11
C TRP A 68 -11.60 -10.42 12.81
N LEU A 69 -10.91 -10.70 11.72
CA LEU A 69 -11.49 -10.90 10.39
C LEU A 69 -11.21 -12.28 9.83
N SER A 70 -12.13 -12.77 9.00
CA SER A 70 -11.85 -13.94 8.16
C SER A 70 -10.92 -13.55 7.01
N SER A 71 -10.14 -14.49 6.50
CA SER A 71 -9.22 -14.23 5.37
C SER A 71 -9.93 -13.61 4.16
N ALA A 72 -11.18 -14.02 3.88
CA ALA A 72 -11.99 -13.46 2.80
C ALA A 72 -12.39 -12.00 3.06
N CYS A 73 -12.83 -11.69 4.29
CA CYS A 73 -13.21 -10.32 4.66
C CYS A 73 -12.00 -9.40 4.73
N HIS A 74 -10.87 -9.88 5.24
CA HIS A 74 -9.60 -9.14 5.28
C HIS A 74 -9.14 -8.78 3.85
N LYS A 75 -9.17 -9.75 2.92
CA LYS A 75 -8.85 -9.49 1.51
C LYS A 75 -9.80 -8.46 0.88
N ALA A 76 -11.09 -8.53 1.17
CA ALA A 76 -12.09 -7.58 0.65
C ALA A 76 -11.91 -6.16 1.21
N LYS A 77 -11.49 -6.01 2.47
CA LYS A 77 -11.12 -4.70 3.06
C LYS A 77 -9.89 -4.14 2.35
N THR A 78 -8.82 -4.92 2.27
CA THR A 78 -7.57 -4.52 1.60
C THR A 78 -7.81 -4.11 0.15
N ALA A 79 -8.67 -4.85 -0.57
CA ALA A 79 -9.03 -4.52 -1.94
C ALA A 79 -9.75 -3.16 -2.04
N ARG A 80 -10.68 -2.86 -1.12
CA ARG A 80 -11.35 -1.55 -1.07
C ARG A 80 -10.39 -0.41 -0.75
N GLU A 81 -9.51 -0.60 0.24
CA GLU A 81 -8.49 0.40 0.60
C GLU A 81 -7.55 0.67 -0.57
N THR A 82 -7.13 -0.39 -1.27
CA THR A 82 -6.28 -0.28 -2.45
C THR A 82 -7.02 0.39 -3.61
N ALA A 83 -8.29 0.07 -3.84
CA ALA A 83 -9.10 0.69 -4.88
C ALA A 83 -9.27 2.20 -4.63
N ALA A 84 -9.61 2.60 -3.40
CA ALA A 84 -9.71 4.00 -3.01
C ALA A 84 -8.37 4.73 -3.19
N ARG A 85 -7.26 4.12 -2.77
CA ARG A 85 -5.91 4.68 -2.95
C ARG A 85 -5.56 4.82 -4.43
N ASN A 86 -5.88 3.83 -5.26
CA ASN A 86 -5.62 3.87 -6.69
C ASN A 86 -6.49 4.91 -7.41
N ALA A 87 -7.74 5.12 -6.98
CA ALA A 87 -8.60 6.19 -7.47
C ALA A 87 -7.98 7.56 -7.18
N TRP A 88 -7.53 7.80 -5.95
CA TRP A 88 -6.80 9.01 -5.59
C TRP A 88 -5.53 9.21 -6.43
N TYR A 89 -4.74 8.14 -6.64
CA TYR A 89 -3.58 8.23 -7.53
C TYR A 89 -3.95 8.54 -8.98
N ARG A 90 -5.06 8.00 -9.50
CA ARG A 90 -5.51 8.30 -10.87
C ARG A 90 -5.93 9.76 -11.01
N GLU A 91 -6.64 10.29 -10.01
CA GLU A 91 -7.09 11.67 -9.98
C GLU A 91 -5.92 12.65 -9.82
N THR A 92 -4.97 12.34 -8.92
CA THR A 92 -3.78 13.17 -8.73
C THR A 92 -2.78 13.06 -9.88
N ARG A 93 -2.66 11.91 -10.57
CA ARG A 93 -1.80 11.75 -11.76
C ARG A 93 -2.20 12.60 -12.98
N LEU A 94 -3.24 13.43 -12.88
CA LEU A 94 -3.51 14.51 -13.83
C LEU A 94 -2.50 15.69 -13.73
N HIS A 95 -1.37 15.53 -13.02
CA HIS A 95 -0.26 16.47 -13.10
C HIS A 95 0.18 16.65 -14.56
N PRO A 96 0.33 17.90 -15.05
CA PRO A 96 0.78 18.14 -16.41
C PRO A 96 2.08 17.39 -16.64
N VAL A 97 2.22 16.79 -17.81
CA VAL A 97 3.51 16.27 -18.26
C VAL A 97 4.47 17.46 -18.29
N GLU A 98 5.25 17.63 -17.23
CA GLU A 98 6.39 18.52 -17.28
C GLU A 98 7.26 17.97 -18.41
N LYS A 99 7.34 18.75 -19.50
CA LYS A 99 8.06 18.37 -20.69
C LYS A 99 9.53 18.32 -20.28
N ASN A 100 10.06 17.11 -20.11
CA ASN A 100 11.47 16.91 -19.84
C ASN A 100 12.30 17.81 -20.78
N PRO A 101 13.28 18.58 -20.27
CA PRO A 101 14.07 19.53 -21.07
C PRO A 101 15.01 18.88 -22.12
N GLY A 102 14.73 17.64 -22.53
CA GLY A 102 15.47 16.88 -23.55
C GLY A 102 14.64 16.44 -24.77
N SER A 103 13.39 16.87 -24.93
CA SER A 103 12.61 16.56 -26.13
C SER A 103 13.02 17.46 -27.31
N ILE A 104 14.01 17.01 -28.09
CA ILE A 104 14.32 17.59 -29.40
C ILE A 104 13.10 17.35 -30.32
N PRO A 105 12.46 18.39 -30.90
CA PRO A 105 11.39 18.17 -31.87
C PRO A 105 11.93 17.44 -33.10
N PRO A 106 11.18 16.50 -33.70
CA PRO A 106 11.59 15.85 -34.93
C PRO A 106 11.45 16.85 -36.08
N GLY A 107 12.52 17.57 -36.43
CA GLY A 107 12.48 18.49 -37.57
C GLY A 107 13.52 19.61 -37.58
N VAL A 108 14.79 19.30 -37.38
CA VAL A 108 15.88 20.17 -37.84
C VAL A 108 17.05 19.28 -38.26
N GLY A 109 16.87 18.62 -39.40
CA GLY A 109 17.98 18.12 -40.21
C GLY A 109 18.72 19.33 -40.77
N GLY A 110 20.04 19.32 -40.62
CA GLY A 110 20.91 20.48 -40.82
C GLY A 110 20.75 21.14 -42.18
N THR A 111 20.72 22.47 -42.15
CA THR A 111 21.11 23.31 -43.27
C THR A 111 22.59 23.04 -43.56
N SER A 112 22.91 22.40 -44.68
CA SER A 112 24.25 22.45 -45.26
C SER A 112 24.38 23.73 -46.08
N PRO A 113 25.35 24.62 -45.82
CA PRO A 113 25.76 25.65 -46.77
C PRO A 113 27.05 25.24 -47.51
N GLY A 114 27.13 25.59 -48.79
CA GLY A 114 28.37 25.58 -49.60
C GLY A 114 28.35 24.56 -50.73
N ALA A 115 28.82 24.84 -51.94
CA ALA A 115 29.46 26.00 -52.56
C ALA A 115 29.35 25.77 -54.09
N ALA A 116 28.96 26.76 -54.89
CA ALA A 116 29.84 27.50 -55.81
C ALA A 116 30.86 26.63 -56.59
N GLY A 117 30.75 26.63 -57.94
CA GLY A 117 31.74 26.09 -58.87
C GLY A 117 31.11 25.57 -60.15
#